data_AF-A0A151T4H4-F1
#
_entry.id   AF-A0A151T4H4-F1
#
_cell.length_a   1.000
_cell.length_b   1.000
_cell.length_c   1.000
_cell.angle_alpha   90.00
_cell.angle_beta   90.00
_cell.angle_gamma   90.00
#
_symmetry.space_group_name_H-M   'P 1'
#
loop_
_entity.id
_entity.type
_entity.pdbx_description
1 polymer ?
#
loop_
_entity_poly.entity_id
_entity_poly.type
_entity_poly.pdbx_seq_one_letter_code
_entity_poly.pdbx_strand_id
1 'polypeptide(L)' 'VEMTIGATIHTAQGLKMTETHRIKPPILPSLQMPTLEVDPSISLSNNDEISQKGKIYQAQS' A
#
# COMPACT_ATOMS: atom_id res chain seq x y z
N VAL A 1 -27.52 6.98 -26.21
CA VAL A 1 -27.69 6.50 -24.82
C VAL A 1 -29.15 6.12 -24.67
N GLU A 2 -29.46 4.87 -24.35
CA GLU A 2 -30.84 4.38 -24.23
C GLU A 2 -31.19 4.11 -22.77
N MET A 3 -32.35 4.62 -22.34
CA MET A 3 -32.83 4.52 -20.96
C MET A 3 -34.33 4.24 -20.95
N THR A 4 -34.78 3.53 -19.91
CA THR A 4 -36.18 3.25 -19.65
C THR A 4 -36.65 4.11 -18.47
N ILE A 5 -37.82 4.73 -18.63
CA ILE A 5 -38.42 5.63 -17.65
C ILE A 5 -39.45 4.87 -16.79
N GLY A 6 -39.51 5.19 -15.50
CA GLY A 6 -40.45 4.63 -14.52
C GLY A 6 -40.30 5.36 -13.18
N ALA A 7 -40.51 4.66 -12.07
CA ALA A 7 -40.20 5.20 -10.74
C ALA A 7 -38.68 5.44 -10.53
N THR A 8 -37.85 4.67 -11.24
CA THR A 8 -36.39 4.79 -11.29
C THR A 8 -35.96 4.78 -12.77
N ILE A 9 -34.81 5.37 -13.09
CA ILE A 9 -34.23 5.36 -14.43
C ILE A 9 -33.35 4.12 -14.59
N HIS A 10 -33.70 3.24 -15.52
CA HIS A 10 -32.90 2.05 -15.84
C HIS A 10 -32.21 2.21 -17.20
N THR A 11 -31.05 1.57 -17.38
CA THR A 11 -30.41 1.47 -18.70
C THR A 11 -31.06 0.35 -19.52
N ALA A 12 -31.29 0.59 -20.81
CA ALA A 12 -31.99 -0.38 -21.65
C ALA A 12 -31.18 -1.69 -21.87
N GLN A 13 -29.85 -1.59 -21.98
CA GLN A 13 -28.95 -2.74 -22.16
C GLN A 13 -28.07 -3.07 -20.94
N GLY A 14 -28.36 -2.48 -19.77
CA GLY A 14 -27.47 -2.58 -18.62
C GLY A 14 -26.22 -1.70 -18.75
N LEU A 15 -25.26 -1.89 -17.84
CA LEU A 15 -24.00 -1.14 -17.80
C LEU A 15 -22.82 -2.11 -17.93
N LYS A 16 -22.28 -2.27 -19.14
CA LYS A 16 -21.12 -3.14 -19.39
C LYS A 16 -19.82 -2.38 -19.06
N MET A 17 -19.26 -2.67 -17.89
CA MET A 17 -17.99 -2.12 -17.43
C MET A 17 -16.94 -3.23 -17.31
N THR A 18 -15.66 -2.85 -17.37
CA THR A 18 -14.57 -3.77 -17.07
C THR A 18 -14.23 -3.64 -15.60
N GLU A 19 -14.29 -4.74 -14.86
CA GLU A 19 -13.86 -4.78 -13.47
C GLU A 19 -12.36 -5.10 -13.38
N THR A 20 -11.65 -4.33 -12.57
CA THR A 20 -10.24 -4.56 -12.25
C THR A 20 -10.08 -4.56 -10.74
N HIS A 21 -9.26 -5.46 -10.20
CA HIS A 21 -8.97 -5.47 -8.77
C HIS A 21 -8.30 -4.16 -8.35
N ARG A 22 -8.78 -3.58 -7.24
CA ARG A 22 -8.16 -2.39 -6.66
C ARG A 22 -6.87 -2.79 -5.94
N ILE A 23 -5.73 -2.52 -6.56
CA ILE A 23 -4.41 -2.76 -5.97
C ILE A 23 -3.96 -1.50 -5.22
N LYS A 24 -3.55 -1.63 -3.96
CA LYS A 24 -2.88 -0.54 -3.25
C LYS A 24 -1.52 -0.31 -3.92
N PRO A 25 -1.15 0.95 -4.28
CA PRO A 25 0.15 1.23 -4.85
C PRO A 25 1.26 0.66 -3.95
N PRO A 26 2.37 0.15 -4.53
CA PRO A 26 3.48 -0.35 -3.74
C PRO A 26 3.96 0.74 -2.79
N ILE A 27 4.05 0.39 -1.50
CA ILE A 27 4.56 1.31 -0.49
C ILE A 27 6.09 1.30 -0.62
N LEU A 28 6.66 2.45 -0.95
CA LEU A 28 8.12 2.62 -0.88
C LEU A 28 8.53 2.58 0.60
N PRO A 29 9.39 1.64 1.03
CA PRO A 29 9.90 1.65 2.38
C PRO A 29 10.77 2.90 2.60
N SER A 30 10.55 3.61 3.71
CA SER A 30 11.45 4.68 4.12
C SER A 30 12.71 4.07 4.71
N LEU A 31 13.86 4.29 4.08
CA LEU A 31 15.15 3.95 4.65
C LEU A 31 15.52 5.01 5.70
N GLN A 32 15.43 4.65 6.98
CA GLN A 32 15.81 5.52 8.08
C GLN A 32 17.26 5.19 8.44
N MET A 33 18.20 6.06 8.09
CA MET A 33 19.61 5.91 8.44
C MET A 33 19.81 6.44 9.88
N PRO A 34 20.32 5.67 10.85
CA PRO A 34 20.79 6.20 12.10
C PRO A 34 21.89 7.24 11.82
N THR A 35 21.69 8.46 12.30
CA THR A 35 22.74 9.47 12.31
C THR A 35 23.87 8.95 13.18
N LEU A 36 24.93 8.42 12.57
CA LEU A 36 26.19 8.21 13.26
C LEU A 36 26.70 9.61 13.64
N GLU A 37 26.65 9.95 14.93
CA GLU A 37 27.49 10.99 15.50
C GLU A 37 28.93 10.51 15.33
N VAL A 38 29.54 10.86 14.20
CA VAL A 38 30.93 10.56 13.90
C VAL A 38 31.78 11.46 14.79
N ASP A 39 32.27 10.92 15.90
CA ASP A 39 33.51 11.40 16.49
C ASP A 39 34.57 11.34 15.37
N PRO A 40 35.30 12.43 15.04
CA PRO A 40 36.05 12.56 13.78
C PRO A 40 37.24 11.60 13.60
N SER A 41 37.31 10.51 14.37
CA SER A 41 38.35 9.49 14.32
C SER A 41 37.94 8.16 13.66
N ILE A 42 36.66 7.94 13.33
CA ILE A 42 36.21 6.62 12.83
C ILE A 42 35.74 6.71 11.37
N SER A 43 36.53 6.10 10.48
CA SER A 43 36.26 5.94 9.06
C SER A 43 34.95 5.18 8.80
N LEU A 44 34.06 5.77 8.00
CA LEU A 44 32.76 5.24 7.60
C LEU A 44 32.89 3.92 6.81
N SER A 45 32.39 2.82 7.35
CA SER A 45 32.02 1.63 6.59
C SER A 45 30.53 1.40 6.75
N ASN A 46 29.78 1.81 5.73
CA ASN A 46 28.33 1.69 5.55
C ASN A 46 27.77 0.35 6.08
N ASN A 47 26.65 0.36 6.80
CA ASN A 47 25.55 -0.63 6.76
C ASN A 47 24.56 -0.36 7.92
N ASP A 48 23.43 0.29 7.61
CA ASP A 48 22.37 0.60 8.56
C ASP A 48 21.26 -0.47 8.55
N GLU A 49 21.14 -1.24 9.62
CA GLU A 49 19.98 -2.11 9.91
C GLU A 49 19.13 -1.50 11.04
N ILE A 50 17.87 -1.14 10.77
CA ILE A 50 16.86 -0.86 11.81
C ILE A 50 15.79 -1.95 11.81
N SER A 51 15.77 -2.67 12.93
CA SER A 51 14.81 -3.71 13.34
C SER A 51 13.34 -3.26 13.31
N GLN A 52 12.44 -4.11 12.81
CA GLN A 52 11.05 -4.17 13.28
C GLN A 52 10.62 -5.61 13.57
N LYS A 53 10.54 -5.88 14.88
CA LYS A 53 10.09 -7.11 15.52
C LYS A 53 8.61 -7.37 15.17
N GLY A 54 8.34 -8.40 14.36
CA GLY A 54 6.97 -8.82 14.03
C GLY A 54 6.20 -9.32 15.26
N LYS A 55 4.98 -8.81 15.47
CA LYS A 55 3.97 -9.45 16.33
C LYS A 55 3.04 -10.26 15.44
N ILE A 56 3.04 -11.59 15.60
CA ILE A 56 2.09 -12.50 14.96
C ILE A 56 0.95 -12.71 15.95
N TYR A 57 -0.28 -12.43 15.53
CA TYR A 57 -1.48 -12.84 16.26
C TYR A 57 -1.93 -14.19 15.70
N GLN A 58 -2.00 -15.22 16.54
CA GLN A 58 -2.59 -16.50 16.17
C GLN A 58 -4.11 -16.46 16.39
N ALA A 59 -4.87 -16.93 15.40
CA ALA A 59 -6.31 -17.19 15.54
C ALA A 59 -6.51 -18.60 16.12
N GLN A 60 -7.39 -18.73 17.12
CA GLN A 60 -7.80 -20.03 17.66
C GLN A 60 -9.06 -20.54 16.93
N SER A 61 -9.13 -21.86 16.76
CA SER A 61 -10.25 -22.62 16.17
C SER A 61 -11.38 -22.86 17.18
#